data_AF-J9BTE5-F1
#
_entry.id   AF-J9BTE5-F1
#
_cell.length_a   1.000
_cell.length_b   1.000
_cell.length_c   1.000
_cell.angle_alpha   90.00
_cell.angle_beta   90.00
_cell.angle_gamma   90.00
#
_symmetry.space_group_name_H-M   'P 1'
#
loop_
_entity.id
_entity.type
_entity.pdbx_description
1 polymer ?
#
loop_
_entity_poly.entity_id
_entity_poly.type
_entity_poly.pdbx_seq_one_letter_code
_entity_poly.pdbx_strand_id
1 'polypeptide(L)'
;MKSKDENSTIEQTDITARLADVNMRLSEEAIKYVKENPDQECSVILIQTFFSDPDDTRKIDELMALLDPKLKSFYLFKELEHYSNRVKRTSLGAEAPDFSLRNIYGQPVSLDSFHGKYLLLAFTAPWCDMCHTED
;
A
#
# COMPACT_ATOMS: atom_id res chain seq x y z
N MET A 1 33.97 -12.38 24.96
CA MET A 1 32.57 -11.92 24.84
C MET A 1 32.25 -11.37 23.45
N LYS A 2 32.75 -11.98 22.35
CA LYS A 2 32.44 -11.56 20.96
C LYS A 2 31.67 -12.61 20.14
N SER A 3 31.60 -13.86 20.61
CA SER A 3 31.07 -14.99 19.81
C SER A 3 29.56 -15.23 19.94
N LYS A 4 28.88 -14.68 20.95
CA LYS A 4 27.43 -14.86 21.15
C LYS A 4 26.60 -13.90 20.28
N ASP A 5 27.11 -12.71 20.03
CA ASP A 5 26.40 -11.66 19.27
C ASP A 5 26.49 -11.89 17.75
N GLU A 6 27.62 -12.43 17.26
CA GLU A 6 27.76 -12.82 15.85
C GLU A 6 26.90 -14.04 15.49
N ASN A 7 26.82 -15.05 16.37
CA ASN A 7 26.04 -16.27 16.09
C ASN A 7 24.52 -16.01 16.11
N SER A 8 24.05 -15.12 16.99
CA SER A 8 22.62 -14.73 17.02
C SER A 8 22.21 -13.88 15.82
N THR A 9 23.10 -13.02 15.32
CA THR A 9 22.86 -12.21 14.11
C THR A 9 22.81 -13.09 12.86
N ILE A 10 23.68 -14.10 12.75
CA ILE A 10 23.70 -15.05 11.62
C ILE A 10 22.43 -15.93 11.63
N GLU A 11 22.03 -16.45 12.79
CA GLU A 11 20.79 -17.23 12.93
C GLU A 11 19.54 -16.41 12.60
N GLN A 12 19.45 -15.16 13.06
CA GLN A 12 18.35 -14.25 12.71
C GLN A 12 18.29 -13.92 11.22
N THR A 13 19.46 -13.74 10.58
CA THR A 13 19.55 -13.46 9.15
C THR A 13 19.11 -14.68 8.32
N ASP A 14 19.51 -15.89 8.71
CA ASP A 14 19.07 -17.13 8.05
C ASP A 14 17.56 -17.35 8.17
N ILE A 15 16.98 -17.12 9.37
CA ILE A 15 15.53 -17.21 9.58
C ILE A 15 14.79 -16.19 8.71
N THR A 16 15.27 -14.95 8.65
CA THR A 16 14.66 -13.88 7.84
C THR A 16 14.68 -14.22 6.35
N ALA A 17 15.81 -14.72 5.85
CA ALA A 17 15.94 -15.15 4.46
C ALA A 17 14.99 -16.31 4.12
N ARG A 18 14.88 -17.31 5.01
CA ARG A 18 13.95 -18.43 4.83
C ARG A 18 12.49 -17.98 4.84
N LEU A 19 12.13 -17.06 5.72
CA LEU A 19 10.77 -16.51 5.77
C LEU A 19 10.45 -15.73 4.49
N ALA A 20 11.39 -14.94 3.97
CA ALA A 20 11.22 -14.23 2.71
C ALA A 20 11.00 -15.20 1.53
N ASP A 21 11.80 -16.27 1.46
CA ASP A 21 11.65 -17.31 0.43
C ASP A 21 10.31 -18.06 0.53
N VAL A 22 9.87 -18.41 1.74
CA VAL A 22 8.55 -19.04 1.95
C VAL A 22 7.42 -18.08 1.53
N ASN A 23 7.50 -16.81 1.92
CA ASN A 23 6.50 -15.81 1.54
C ASN A 23 6.45 -15.60 0.02
N MET A 24 7.60 -15.59 -0.64
CA MET A 24 7.70 -15.52 -2.11
C MET A 24 6.97 -16.71 -2.75
N ARG A 25 7.27 -17.94 -2.32
CA ARG A 25 6.61 -19.16 -2.83
C ARG A 25 5.11 -19.18 -2.57
N LEU A 26 4.65 -18.69 -1.41
CA LEU A 26 3.22 -18.54 -1.12
C LEU A 26 2.56 -17.56 -2.09
N SER A 27 3.21 -16.44 -2.39
CA SER A 27 2.70 -15.45 -3.35
C SER A 27 2.61 -16.02 -4.78
N GLU A 28 3.57 -16.86 -5.18
CA GLU A 28 3.56 -17.54 -6.47
C GLU A 28 2.39 -18.53 -6.59
N GLU A 29 2.15 -19.35 -5.56
CA GLU A 29 1.02 -20.28 -5.55
C GLU A 29 -0.32 -19.53 -5.53
N ALA A 30 -0.39 -18.39 -4.84
CA ALA A 30 -1.56 -17.51 -4.89
C ALA A 30 -1.83 -17.00 -6.32
N ILE A 31 -0.80 -16.52 -7.03
CA ILE A 31 -0.94 -16.09 -8.44
C ILE A 31 -1.42 -17.24 -9.32
N LYS A 32 -0.85 -18.44 -9.13
CA LYS A 32 -1.24 -19.63 -9.90
C LYS A 32 -2.71 -19.97 -9.66
N TYR A 33 -3.14 -20.02 -8.40
CA TYR A 33 -4.54 -20.30 -8.06
C TYR A 33 -5.49 -19.27 -8.70
N VAL A 34 -5.16 -17.98 -8.64
CA VAL A 34 -5.95 -16.90 -9.26
C VAL A 34 -6.10 -17.11 -10.77
N LYS A 35 -5.01 -17.50 -11.46
CA LYS A 35 -5.03 -17.76 -12.91
C LYS A 35 -5.84 -19.00 -13.27
N GLU A 36 -5.78 -20.05 -12.46
CA GLU A 36 -6.50 -21.31 -12.67
C GLU A 36 -7.99 -21.22 -12.28
N ASN A 37 -8.34 -20.29 -11.37
CA ASN A 37 -9.68 -20.17 -10.79
C ASN A 37 -10.19 -18.71 -10.83
N PRO A 38 -10.26 -18.06 -12.00
CA PRO A 38 -10.59 -16.64 -12.11
C PRO A 38 -12.03 -16.31 -11.68
N ASP A 39 -12.87 -17.32 -11.52
CA ASP A 39 -14.30 -17.19 -11.25
C ASP A 39 -14.67 -17.51 -9.79
N GLN A 40 -13.67 -17.77 -8.93
CA GLN A 40 -13.84 -18.10 -7.51
C GLN A 40 -13.55 -16.89 -6.61
N GLU A 41 -14.38 -16.65 -5.60
CA GLU A 41 -14.19 -15.57 -4.62
C GLU A 41 -12.87 -15.73 -3.83
N CYS A 42 -12.38 -16.96 -3.65
CA CYS A 42 -11.07 -17.23 -3.05
C CYS A 42 -9.93 -16.51 -3.78
N SER A 43 -10.02 -16.36 -5.10
CA SER A 43 -9.03 -15.63 -5.89
C SER A 43 -8.96 -14.15 -5.49
N VAL A 44 -10.09 -13.52 -5.16
CA VAL A 44 -10.14 -12.13 -4.68
C VAL A 44 -9.50 -12.00 -3.30
N ILE A 45 -9.76 -12.95 -2.39
CA ILE A 45 -9.17 -12.97 -1.04
C ILE A 45 -7.64 -13.15 -1.11
N LEU A 46 -7.16 -14.04 -1.98
CA LEU A 46 -5.74 -14.25 -2.20
C LEU A 46 -5.07 -13.00 -2.77
N ILE A 47 -5.73 -12.29 -3.70
CA ILE A 47 -5.22 -11.03 -4.22
C ILE A 47 -5.01 -10.02 -3.09
N GLN A 48 -6.03 -9.84 -2.24
CA GLN A 48 -5.94 -8.93 -1.11
C GLN A 48 -4.84 -9.33 -0.13
N THR A 49 -4.75 -10.62 0.19
CA THR A 49 -3.85 -11.12 1.25
C THR A 49 -2.39 -10.98 0.88
N PHE A 50 -2.04 -11.21 -0.40
CA PHE A 50 -0.64 -11.27 -0.83
C PHE A 50 -0.15 -10.03 -1.55
N PHE A 51 -1.03 -9.20 -2.13
CA PHE A 51 -0.63 -8.11 -3.02
C PHE A 51 -1.15 -6.73 -2.63
N SER A 52 -1.68 -6.56 -1.41
CA SER A 52 -2.03 -5.23 -0.86
C SER A 52 -0.79 -4.45 -0.45
N ASP A 53 -0.08 -3.93 -1.45
CA ASP A 53 1.05 -3.02 -1.27
C ASP A 53 0.54 -1.56 -1.31
N PRO A 54 0.74 -0.78 -0.22
CA PRO A 54 0.28 0.60 -0.13
C PRO A 54 1.00 1.56 -1.10
N ASP A 55 2.15 1.16 -1.63
CA ASP A 55 2.97 1.96 -2.53
C ASP A 55 2.82 1.52 -4.00
N ASP A 56 2.41 0.26 -4.26
CA ASP A 56 2.30 -0.30 -5.61
C ASP A 56 1.09 -1.23 -5.84
N THR A 57 0.10 -0.73 -6.58
CA THR A 57 -1.13 -1.48 -6.87
C THR A 57 -1.12 -2.21 -8.21
N ARG A 58 -0.01 -2.17 -8.96
CA ARG A 58 0.08 -2.79 -10.30
C ARG A 58 -0.27 -4.27 -10.28
N LYS A 59 0.14 -5.00 -9.24
CA LYS A 59 -0.11 -6.43 -9.12
C LYS A 59 -1.57 -6.75 -8.83
N ILE A 60 -2.24 -5.94 -8.02
CA ILE A 60 -3.69 -6.02 -7.79
C ILE A 60 -4.42 -5.83 -9.12
N ASP A 61 -4.09 -4.77 -9.85
CA ASP A 61 -4.77 -4.47 -11.12
C ASP A 61 -4.59 -5.58 -12.16
N GLU A 62 -3.36 -6.08 -12.30
CA GLU A 62 -3.03 -7.19 -13.22
C GLU A 62 -3.88 -8.41 -12.91
N LEU A 63 -3.93 -8.83 -11.64
CA LEU A 63 -4.65 -10.05 -11.24
C LEU A 63 -6.17 -9.85 -11.26
N MET A 64 -6.68 -8.68 -10.86
CA MET A 64 -8.10 -8.37 -10.93
C MET A 64 -8.61 -8.33 -12.38
N ALA A 65 -7.78 -7.91 -13.33
CA ALA A 65 -8.13 -7.91 -14.76
C ALA A 65 -8.31 -9.33 -15.35
N LEU A 66 -7.77 -10.36 -14.69
CA LEU A 66 -7.94 -11.76 -15.10
C LEU A 66 -9.24 -12.40 -14.58
N LEU A 67 -9.86 -11.79 -13.58
CA LEU A 67 -11.02 -12.37 -12.89
C LEU A 67 -12.30 -12.31 -13.75
N ASP A 68 -13.18 -13.28 -13.51
CA ASP A 68 -14.49 -13.33 -14.16
C ASP A 68 -15.32 -12.09 -13.77
N PRO A 69 -15.97 -11.41 -14.73
CA PRO A 69 -16.80 -10.24 -14.47
C PRO A 69 -17.90 -10.44 -13.42
N LYS A 70 -18.36 -11.67 -13.18
CA LYS A 70 -19.36 -11.99 -12.14
C LYS A 70 -18.86 -11.61 -10.74
N LEU A 71 -17.55 -11.56 -10.52
CA LEU A 71 -16.97 -11.19 -9.24
C LEU A 71 -17.02 -9.69 -8.97
N LYS A 72 -17.36 -8.83 -9.96
CA LYS A 72 -17.51 -7.38 -9.74
C LYS A 72 -18.59 -7.01 -8.72
N SER A 73 -19.58 -7.89 -8.48
CA SER A 73 -20.58 -7.69 -7.44
C SER A 73 -20.10 -8.11 -6.05
N PHE A 74 -19.06 -8.91 -5.95
CA PHE A 74 -18.49 -9.36 -4.68
C PHE A 74 -17.92 -8.17 -3.91
N TYR A 75 -18.22 -8.10 -2.61
CA TYR A 75 -17.83 -6.98 -1.75
C TYR A 75 -16.33 -6.70 -1.80
N LEU A 76 -15.52 -7.76 -1.68
CA LEU A 76 -14.06 -7.60 -1.61
C LEU A 76 -13.44 -7.14 -2.93
N PHE A 77 -14.07 -7.48 -4.06
CA PHE A 77 -13.61 -6.99 -5.37
C PHE A 77 -13.73 -5.47 -5.43
N LYS A 78 -14.86 -4.92 -4.96
CA LYS A 78 -15.09 -3.46 -4.92
C LYS A 78 -14.13 -2.78 -3.95
N GLU A 79 -13.89 -3.37 -2.78
CA GLU A 79 -12.92 -2.84 -1.82
C GLU A 79 -11.50 -2.77 -2.43
N LEU A 80 -11.07 -3.79 -3.16
CA LEU A 80 -9.77 -3.78 -3.85
C LEU A 80 -9.71 -2.75 -4.98
N GLU A 81 -10.80 -2.58 -5.74
CA GLU A 81 -10.89 -1.55 -6.77
C GLU A 81 -10.80 -0.14 -6.15
N HIS A 82 -11.51 0.09 -5.04
CA HIS A 82 -11.42 1.35 -4.28
C HIS A 82 -10.04 1.57 -3.68
N TYR A 83 -9.41 0.52 -3.14
CA TYR A 83 -8.05 0.57 -2.63
C TYR A 83 -7.05 0.94 -3.72
N SER A 84 -7.08 0.25 -4.87
CA SER A 84 -6.21 0.54 -6.02
C SER A 84 -6.35 1.99 -6.48
N ASN A 85 -7.59 2.46 -6.63
CA ASN A 85 -7.86 3.84 -7.03
C ASN A 85 -7.37 4.88 -5.99
N ARG A 86 -7.44 4.57 -4.69
CA ARG A 86 -6.93 5.46 -3.63
C ARG A 86 -5.42 5.56 -3.67
N VAL A 87 -4.70 4.45 -3.78
CA VAL A 87 -3.23 4.44 -3.82
C VAL A 87 -2.72 5.18 -5.06
N LYS A 88 -3.31 4.94 -6.23
CA LYS A 88 -2.93 5.65 -7.48
C LYS A 88 -3.12 7.16 -7.42
N ARG A 89 -4.05 7.66 -6.61
CA ARG A 89 -4.24 9.11 -6.43
C ARG A 89 -3.12 9.77 -5.62
N THR A 90 -2.33 8.99 -4.89
CA THR A 90 -1.24 9.46 -4.04
C THR A 90 0.11 8.88 -4.43
N SER A 91 0.17 8.10 -5.51
CA SER A 91 1.42 7.52 -6.01
C SER A 91 2.37 8.59 -6.53
N LEU A 92 3.67 8.30 -6.51
CA LEU A 92 4.69 9.19 -7.07
C LEU A 92 4.36 9.55 -8.52
N GLY A 93 4.36 10.85 -8.82
CA GLY A 93 4.03 11.39 -10.15
C GLY A 93 2.54 11.62 -10.40
N ALA A 94 1.63 11.21 -9.50
CA ALA A 94 0.24 11.61 -9.56
C ALA A 94 0.09 13.11 -9.26
N GLU A 95 -0.86 13.76 -9.91
CA GLU A 95 -1.24 15.13 -9.57
C GLU A 95 -1.80 15.17 -8.15
N ALA A 96 -1.25 16.05 -7.31
CA ALA A 96 -1.70 16.20 -5.94
C ALA A 96 -3.17 16.66 -5.93
N PRO A 97 -4.05 16.03 -5.12
CA PRO A 97 -5.43 16.48 -4.99
C PRO A 97 -5.51 17.94 -4.56
N ASP A 98 -6.40 18.71 -5.18
CA ASP A 98 -6.63 20.10 -4.79
C ASP A 98 -7.15 20.18 -3.35
N PHE A 99 -6.78 21.26 -2.66
CA PHE A 99 -7.25 21.59 -1.34
C PHE A 99 -7.50 23.09 -1.22
N SER A 100 -8.46 23.46 -0.39
CA SER A 100 -8.69 24.84 0.02
C SER A 100 -9.00 24.86 1.51
N LEU A 101 -8.09 25.44 2.29
CA LEU A 101 -8.16 25.49 3.74
C LEU A 101 -8.06 26.94 4.21
N ARG A 102 -8.44 27.21 5.47
CA ARG A 102 -8.14 28.49 6.10
C ARG A 102 -6.86 28.35 6.93
N ASN A 103 -5.95 29.30 6.76
CA ASN A 103 -4.77 29.39 7.63
C ASN A 103 -5.14 29.90 9.03
N ILE A 104 -4.15 30.00 9.93
CA ILE A 104 -4.32 30.49 11.31
C ILE A 104 -4.83 31.94 11.42
N TYR A 105 -4.79 32.70 10.32
CA TYR A 105 -5.31 34.07 10.22
C TYR A 105 -6.70 34.11 9.56
N GLY A 106 -7.30 32.96 9.28
CA GLY A 106 -8.61 32.83 8.63
C GLY A 106 -8.62 33.06 7.12
N GLN A 107 -7.46 33.28 6.50
CA GLN A 107 -7.33 33.51 5.06
C GLN A 107 -7.36 32.18 4.30
N PRO A 108 -8.04 32.11 3.13
CA PRO A 108 -8.02 30.92 2.30
C PRO A 108 -6.62 30.69 1.72
N VAL A 109 -6.18 29.44 1.74
CA VAL A 109 -4.94 28.94 1.13
C VAL A 109 -5.29 27.70 0.32
N SER A 110 -4.86 27.67 -0.93
CA SER A 110 -5.06 26.53 -1.83
C SER A 110 -3.74 25.97 -2.35
N LEU A 111 -3.79 24.78 -2.97
CA LEU A 111 -2.63 24.18 -3.63
C LEU A 111 -2.02 25.13 -4.68
N ASP A 112 -2.88 25.76 -5.49
CA ASP A 112 -2.49 26.72 -6.54
C ASP A 112 -1.71 27.93 -6.00
N SER A 113 -1.87 28.28 -4.73
CA SER A 113 -1.13 29.38 -4.08
C SER A 113 0.38 29.13 -4.05
N PHE A 114 0.82 27.89 -4.32
CA PHE A 114 2.22 27.46 -4.29
C PHE A 114 2.77 27.06 -5.68
N HIS A 115 2.08 27.42 -6.77
CA HIS A 115 2.51 27.06 -8.12
C HIS A 115 3.98 27.45 -8.41
N GLY A 116 4.75 26.53 -8.98
CA GLY A 116 6.16 26.73 -9.31
C GLY A 116 7.13 26.68 -8.11
N LYS A 117 6.66 26.29 -6.92
CA LYS A 117 7.49 26.06 -5.73
C LYS A 117 7.42 24.59 -5.33
N TYR A 118 8.48 24.11 -4.67
CA TYR A 118 8.39 22.85 -3.94
C TYR A 118 7.51 23.06 -2.70
N LEU A 119 6.51 22.20 -2.53
CA LEU A 119 5.58 22.21 -1.41
C LEU A 119 5.77 20.94 -0.59
N LEU A 120 6.04 21.09 0.70
CA LEU A 120 6.02 20.01 1.68
C LEU A 120 4.75 20.13 2.51
N LEU A 121 3.92 19.09 2.52
CA LEU A 121 2.73 19.00 3.35
C LEU A 121 3.02 18.18 4.60
N ALA A 122 2.90 18.82 5.77
CA ALA A 122 2.98 18.16 7.07
C ALA A 122 1.57 17.96 7.63
N PHE A 123 1.14 16.70 7.72
CA PHE A 123 -0.17 16.34 8.27
C PHE A 123 -0.07 16.15 9.80
N THR A 124 -0.27 17.23 10.55
CA THR A 124 -0.18 17.24 12.02
C THR A 124 -1.43 17.84 12.66
N ALA A 125 -1.62 17.60 13.95
CA ALA A 125 -2.68 18.21 14.74
C ALA A 125 -2.18 18.51 16.17
N PRO A 126 -2.64 19.60 16.83
CA PRO A 126 -2.24 19.94 18.20
C PRO A 126 -2.58 18.88 19.26
N TRP A 127 -3.47 17.95 18.94
CA TRP A 127 -3.94 16.87 19.80
C TRP A 127 -3.40 15.50 19.35
N CYS A 128 -2.47 15.47 18.39
CA CYS A 128 -1.89 14.23 17.90
C CYS A 128 -0.60 13.95 18.67
N ASP A 129 -0.70 13.18 19.75
CA ASP A 129 0.43 12.79 20.59
C ASP A 129 1.57 12.14 19.76
N MET A 130 1.21 11.32 18.77
CA MET A 130 2.14 10.64 17.86
C MET A 130 2.72 11.55 16.77
N CYS A 131 2.22 12.77 16.60
CA CYS A 131 2.70 13.73 15.60
C CYS A 131 3.78 14.68 16.15
N HIS A 132 4.09 14.59 17.44
CA HIS A 132 5.14 15.38 18.11
C HIS A 132 6.52 14.71 18.09
N THR A 133 6.63 13.51 17.50
CA THR A 133 7.92 12.82 17.33
C THR A 133 8.68 13.41 16.16
N GLU A 134 9.29 14.58 16.38
CA GLU A 134 10.51 14.98 15.68
C GLU A 134 11.68 14.64 16.61
N ASP A 135 12.25 13.44 16.46
CA ASP A 135 13.59 13.10 16.97
C ASP A 135 14.52 12.88 15.77
#